data_AF-A0A7Y2PHL6-F1
#
_entry.id   AF-A0A7Y2PHL6-F1
#
_cell.length_a   1.000
_cell.length_b   1.000
_cell.length_c   1.000
_cell.angle_alpha   90.00
_cell.angle_beta   90.00
_cell.angle_gamma   90.00
#
_symmetry.space_group_name_H-M   'P 1'
#
loop_
_entity.id
_entity.type
_entity.pdbx_description
1 polymer ?
#
loop_
_entity_poly.entity_id
_entity_poly.type
_entity_poly.pdbx_seq_one_letter_code
_entity_poly.pdbx_strand_id
1 'polypeptide(L)'
;MLDLKLLANAGMFQLGWFACVLGGNSLWLLLPAGVLLVNGLWISARWTEVRLIIYVCLLGTLVDSLLLNAGVFEFRQEGILIPFWLMLLWALLATTLNHCLAWTARPAWRAVLLGAVGGPLSYYAGQRLGAVQFGFGL
;
A
#
# COMPACT_ATOMS: atom_id res chain seq x y z
N MET A 1 25.51 8.58 -4.31
CA MET A 1 25.38 7.17 -4.71
C MET A 1 24.01 6.69 -4.26
N LEU A 2 23.11 6.34 -5.17
CA LEU A 2 21.84 5.69 -4.79
C LEU A 2 22.18 4.34 -4.15
N ASP A 3 21.67 4.10 -2.94
CA ASP A 3 21.83 2.83 -2.25
C ASP A 3 20.96 1.77 -2.94
N LEU A 4 21.59 0.67 -3.37
CA LEU A 4 20.93 -0.46 -4.05
C LEU A 4 19.75 -1.00 -3.23
N LYS A 5 19.82 -0.92 -1.90
CA LYS A 5 18.74 -1.35 -1.01
C LYS A 5 17.47 -0.51 -1.17
N LEU A 6 17.63 0.81 -1.39
CA LEU A 6 16.49 1.70 -1.60
C LEU A 6 15.81 1.43 -2.94
N LEU A 7 16.60 1.19 -3.99
CA LEU A 7 16.08 0.80 -5.30
C LEU A 7 15.37 -0.56 -5.25
N ALA A 8 15.96 -1.53 -4.57
CA ALA A 8 15.35 -2.85 -4.39
C ALA A 8 14.02 -2.75 -3.63
N ASN A 9 13.96 -1.99 -2.54
CA ASN A 9 12.72 -1.77 -1.78
C ASN A 9 11.63 -1.09 -2.62
N ALA A 10 11.98 -0.06 -3.40
CA ALA A 10 11.03 0.58 -4.32
C ALA A 10 10.54 -0.38 -5.42
N GLY A 11 11.44 -1.16 -6.03
CA GLY A 11 11.08 -2.15 -7.06
C GLY A 11 10.19 -3.26 -6.51
N MET A 12 10.49 -3.76 -5.31
CA MET A 12 9.67 -4.75 -4.60
C MET A 12 8.27 -4.22 -4.27
N PHE A 13 8.17 -2.97 -3.80
CA PHE A 13 6.88 -2.32 -3.58
C PHE A 13 6.08 -2.24 -4.88
N GLN A 14 6.70 -1.81 -5.98
CA GLN A 14 6.03 -1.68 -7.26
C GLN A 14 5.52 -3.03 -7.80
N LEU A 15 6.31 -4.11 -7.67
CA LEU A 15 5.88 -5.46 -8.02
C LEU A 15 4.72 -5.94 -7.15
N GLY A 16 4.79 -5.70 -5.84
CA GLY A 16 3.72 -6.01 -4.91
C GLY A 16 2.43 -5.23 -5.21
N TRP A 17 2.55 -3.96 -5.57
CA TRP A 17 1.43 -3.11 -6.00
C TRP A 17 0.74 -3.69 -7.23
N PHE A 18 1.50 -4.04 -8.28
CA PHE A 18 0.92 -4.66 -9.49
C PHE A 18 0.25 -5.99 -9.19
N ALA A 19 0.86 -6.84 -8.37
CA ALA A 19 0.29 -8.12 -7.98
C ALA A 19 -1.03 -7.97 -7.20
N CYS A 20 -1.08 -7.01 -6.27
CA CYS A 20 -2.30 -6.69 -5.52
C CYS A 20 -3.42 -6.14 -6.43
N VAL A 21 -3.09 -5.17 -7.30
CA VAL A 21 -4.08 -4.47 -8.14
C VAL A 21 -4.62 -5.37 -9.26
N LEU A 22 -3.74 -6.08 -9.97
CA LEU A 22 -4.15 -6.94 -11.08
C LEU A 22 -4.71 -8.29 -10.60
N GLY A 23 -4.15 -8.82 -9.50
CA GLY A 23 -4.48 -10.14 -8.99
C GLY A 23 -5.65 -10.17 -8.01
N GLY A 24 -5.97 -9.05 -7.35
CA GLY A 24 -7.00 -9.01 -6.31
C GLY A 24 -6.78 -10.07 -5.21
N ASN A 25 -7.86 -10.61 -4.65
CA ASN A 25 -7.81 -11.68 -3.64
C ASN A 25 -7.62 -13.06 -4.29
N SER A 26 -6.47 -13.27 -4.93
CA SER A 26 -6.09 -14.54 -5.56
C SER A 26 -4.69 -15.01 -5.14
N LEU A 27 -4.20 -16.09 -5.74
CA LEU A 27 -2.85 -16.61 -5.50
C LEU A 27 -1.72 -15.61 -5.84
N TRP A 28 -2.02 -14.56 -6.60
CA TRP A 28 -1.08 -13.46 -6.84
C TRP A 28 -0.61 -12.79 -5.54
N LEU A 29 -1.39 -12.90 -4.45
CA LEU A 29 -1.03 -12.39 -3.13
C LEU A 29 0.18 -13.11 -2.49
N LEU A 30 0.62 -14.24 -3.03
CA LEU A 30 1.88 -14.86 -2.63
C LEU A 30 3.09 -13.96 -2.94
N LEU A 31 3.02 -13.14 -4.01
CA LEU A 31 4.07 -12.18 -4.35
C LEU A 31 4.22 -11.06 -3.31
N PRO A 32 3.18 -10.25 -3.00
CA PRO A 32 3.29 -9.19 -1.97
C PRO A 32 3.56 -9.78 -0.58
N ALA A 33 3.02 -10.96 -0.25
CA ALA A 33 3.37 -11.65 0.99
C ALA A 33 4.86 -12.05 1.03
N GLY A 34 5.38 -12.60 -0.06
CA GLY A 34 6.80 -12.91 -0.21
C GLY A 34 7.68 -11.66 -0.11
N VAL A 35 7.26 -10.54 -0.70
CA VAL A 35 7.94 -9.25 -0.58
C VAL A 35 7.97 -8.78 0.89
N LEU A 36 6.86 -8.88 1.62
CA LEU A 36 6.82 -8.54 3.04
C LEU A 36 7.77 -9.42 3.87
N LEU A 37 7.79 -10.73 3.60
CA LEU A 37 8.71 -11.65 4.25
C LEU A 37 10.17 -11.30 3.97
N VAL A 38 10.52 -11.04 2.70
CA VAL A 38 11.88 -10.64 2.31
C VAL A 38 12.26 -9.31 2.96
N ASN A 39 11.36 -8.32 3.02
CA ASN A 39 11.63 -7.07 3.72
C ASN A 39 11.85 -7.29 5.23
N GLY A 40 11.01 -8.10 5.89
CA GLY A 40 11.15 -8.40 7.31
C GLY A 40 12.40 -9.21 7.65
N LEU A 41 12.82 -10.13 6.78
CA LEU A 41 14.00 -10.98 7.03
C LEU A 41 15.32 -10.31 6.62
N TRP A 42 15.35 -9.58 5.51
CA TRP A 42 16.58 -9.02 4.94
C TRP A 42 16.79 -7.56 5.34
N ILE A 43 15.73 -6.76 5.32
CA ILE A 43 15.86 -5.29 5.41
C ILE A 43 15.68 -4.83 6.86
N SER A 44 14.82 -5.46 7.67
CA SER A 44 14.68 -5.08 9.07
C SER A 44 14.05 -6.15 9.99
N ALA A 45 14.85 -6.64 10.94
CA ALA A 45 14.39 -7.45 12.07
C ALA A 45 14.04 -6.61 13.32
N ARG A 46 13.68 -5.33 13.15
CA ARG A 46 13.42 -4.42 14.29
C ARG A 46 11.93 -4.34 14.61
N TRP A 47 11.59 -4.50 15.89
CA TRP A 47 10.22 -4.33 16.41
C TRP A 47 9.58 -2.97 16.08
N THR A 48 10.38 -1.93 15.82
CA THR A 48 9.89 -0.62 15.38
C THR A 48 9.25 -0.67 13.99
N GLU A 49 9.79 -1.45 13.06
CA GLU A 49 9.22 -1.60 11.71
C GLU A 49 7.92 -2.38 11.74
N VAL A 50 7.88 -3.48 12.50
CA VAL A 50 6.65 -4.28 12.66
C VAL A 50 5.52 -3.43 13.22
N ARG A 51 5.81 -2.59 14.23
CA ARG A 51 4.81 -1.63 14.75
C ARG A 51 4.35 -0.65 13.69
N LEU A 52 5.26 -0.08 12.90
CA LEU A 52 4.89 0.84 11.82
C LEU A 52 3.98 0.16 10.78
N ILE A 53 4.32 -1.06 10.36
CA ILE A 53 3.51 -1.85 9.42
C ILE A 53 2.10 -2.06 9.97
N ILE A 54 1.98 -2.47 11.24
CA ILE A 54 0.68 -2.66 11.89
C ILE A 54 -0.10 -1.35 11.92
N TYR A 55 0.49 -0.23 12.35
CA TYR A 55 -0.21 1.04 12.44
C TYR A 55 -0.67 1.55 11.07
N VAL A 56 0.19 1.50 10.05
CA VAL A 56 -0.16 1.94 8.69
C VAL A 56 -1.22 1.04 8.08
N CYS A 57 -1.13 -0.27 8.27
CA CYS A 57 -2.12 -1.22 7.79
C CYS A 57 -3.50 -0.98 8.45
N LEU A 58 -3.53 -0.80 9.77
CA LEU A 58 -4.78 -0.52 10.50
C LEU A 58 -5.40 0.82 10.09
N LEU A 59 -4.61 1.89 10.03
CA LEU A 59 -5.08 3.22 9.64
C LEU A 59 -5.56 3.24 8.19
N GLY A 60 -4.78 2.65 7.27
CA GLY A 60 -5.15 2.56 5.86
C GLY A 60 -6.41 1.74 5.65
N THR A 61 -6.51 0.58 6.31
CA THR A 61 -7.72 -0.27 6.29
C THR A 61 -8.92 0.48 6.83
N LEU A 62 -8.78 1.20 7.95
CA LEU A 62 -9.85 2.00 8.52
C LEU A 62 -10.32 3.08 7.55
N VAL A 63 -9.39 3.89 7.02
CA VAL A 63 -9.71 5.00 6.10
C VAL A 63 -10.41 4.49 4.85
N ASP A 64 -9.86 3.46 4.19
CA ASP A 64 -10.45 2.97 2.96
C ASP A 64 -11.77 2.22 3.20
N SER A 65 -11.92 1.58 4.36
CA SER A 65 -13.20 0.96 4.72
C SER A 65 -14.26 2.03 4.99
N LEU A 66 -13.90 3.17 5.58
CA LEU A 66 -14.82 4.30 5.69
C LEU A 66 -15.22 4.84 4.31
N LEU A 67 -14.28 4.95 3.38
CA LEU A 67 -14.57 5.36 2.00
C LEU A 67 -15.46 4.35 1.25
N LEU A 68 -15.22 3.06 1.46
CA LEU A 68 -16.07 1.98 0.95
C LEU A 68 -17.50 2.09 1.49
N ASN A 69 -17.68 2.17 2.81
CA ASN A 69 -19.00 2.25 3.43
C ASN A 69 -19.71 3.59 3.14
N ALA A 70 -18.96 4.65 2.85
CA ALA A 70 -19.50 5.92 2.37
C ALA A 70 -19.90 5.88 0.88
N GLY A 71 -19.65 4.78 0.16
CA GLY A 71 -19.95 4.64 -1.26
C GLY A 71 -18.95 5.35 -2.20
N VAL A 72 -17.82 5.84 -1.68
CA VAL A 72 -16.78 6.47 -2.52
C VAL A 72 -16.00 5.40 -3.28
N PHE A 73 -15.70 4.28 -2.64
CA PHE A 73 -15.07 3.13 -3.28
C PHE A 73 -16.07 1.99 -3.42
N GLU A 74 -16.06 1.35 -4.58
CA GLU A 74 -16.79 0.12 -4.85
C GLU A 74 -15.80 -0.97 -5.25
N PHE A 75 -15.86 -2.11 -4.56
CA PHE A 75 -15.04 -3.28 -4.84
C PHE A 75 -15.91 -4.46 -5.26
N ARG A 76 -15.34 -5.37 -6.05
CA ARG A 76 -16.03 -6.60 -6.49
C ARG A 76 -16.45 -7.53 -5.36
N GLN A 77 -15.72 -7.49 -4.24
CA GLN A 77 -16.06 -8.25 -3.05
C GLN A 77 -16.82 -7.35 -2.08
N GLU A 78 -18.06 -7.73 -1.78
CA GLU A 78 -18.87 -7.05 -0.79
C GLU A 78 -18.35 -7.32 0.63
N GLY A 79 -18.42 -6.30 1.48
CA GLY A 79 -18.00 -6.39 2.86
C GLY A 79 -17.91 -5.02 3.52
N ILE A 80 -17.87 -5.01 4.86
CA ILE A 80 -17.67 -3.78 5.65
C ILE A 80 -16.20 -3.33 5.58
N LEU A 81 -15.28 -4.28 5.38
CA LEU A 81 -13.86 -4.00 5.25
C LEU A 81 -13.43 -4.06 3.80
N ILE A 82 -12.38 -3.31 3.46
CA ILE A 82 -11.72 -3.41 2.17
C ILE A 82 -11.19 -4.81 1.88
N PRO A 83 -11.00 -5.18 0.59
CA PRO A 83 -10.39 -6.44 0.22
C PRO A 83 -8.98 -6.64 0.82
N PHE A 84 -8.65 -7.90 1.12
CA PHE A 84 -7.36 -8.28 1.70
C PHE A 84 -6.14 -7.85 0.88
N TRP A 85 -6.23 -7.85 -0.46
CA TRP A 85 -5.16 -7.35 -1.33
C TRP A 85 -4.79 -5.90 -1.04
N LEU A 86 -5.76 -5.05 -0.68
CA LEU A 86 -5.53 -3.65 -0.38
C LEU A 86 -4.95 -3.47 1.03
N MET A 87 -5.36 -4.30 2.00
CA MET A 87 -4.71 -4.37 3.31
C MET A 87 -3.23 -4.75 3.18
N LEU A 88 -2.91 -5.74 2.34
CA LEU A 88 -1.51 -6.12 2.04
C LEU A 88 -0.74 -5.00 1.35
N LEU A 89 -1.39 -4.24 0.47
CA LEU A 89 -0.77 -3.10 -0.20
C LEU A 89 -0.44 -1.97 0.79
N TRP A 90 -1.29 -1.72 1.79
CA TRP A 90 -0.96 -0.83 2.91
C TRP A 90 0.23 -1.31 3.73
N ALA A 91 0.31 -2.62 4.02
CA ALA A 91 1.47 -3.20 4.69
C ALA A 91 2.76 -3.03 3.87
N LEU A 92 2.69 -3.22 2.55
CA LEU A 92 3.81 -2.97 1.63
C LEU A 92 4.21 -1.49 1.59
N LEU A 93 3.25 -0.57 1.58
CA LEU A 93 3.56 0.87 1.64
C LEU A 93 4.34 1.19 2.91
N ALA A 94 3.95 0.61 4.04
CA ALA A 94 4.63 0.84 5.31
C ALA A 94 6.12 0.46 5.28
N THR A 95 6.50 -0.61 4.54
CA THR A 95 7.91 -1.00 4.39
C THR A 95 8.72 -0.06 3.51
N THR A 96 8.09 0.91 2.83
CA THR A 96 8.80 1.94 2.08
C THR A 96 9.10 3.18 2.91
N LEU A 97 8.28 3.46 3.94
CA LEU A 97 8.31 4.70 4.72
C LEU A 97 9.61 4.92 5.49
N ASN A 98 10.24 3.86 6.00
CA ASN A 98 11.55 3.93 6.67
C ASN A 98 12.73 3.60 5.73
N HIS A 99 12.45 3.36 4.45
CA HIS A 99 13.45 2.97 3.45
C HIS A 99 13.46 3.99 2.30
N CYS A 100 12.95 3.63 1.13
CA CYS A 100 13.02 4.50 -0.06
C CYS A 100 12.26 5.82 0.10
N LEU A 101 11.29 5.90 1.03
CA LEU A 101 10.55 7.12 1.38
C LEU A 101 10.99 7.75 2.71
N ALA A 102 12.06 7.29 3.36
CA ALA A 102 12.52 7.83 4.64
C ALA A 102 12.82 9.34 4.60
N TRP A 103 13.24 9.84 3.44
CA TRP A 103 13.53 11.26 3.22
C TRP A 103 12.28 12.16 3.31
N THR A 104 11.08 11.60 3.22
CA THR A 104 9.81 12.33 3.32
C THR A 104 9.40 12.60 4.77
N ALA A 105 9.95 11.84 5.73
CA ALA A 105 9.64 12.00 7.16
C ALA A 105 10.08 13.38 7.70
N ARG A 106 11.10 14.01 7.08
CA ARG A 106 11.58 15.33 7.48
C ARG A 106 11.92 16.22 6.27
N PRO A 107 11.34 17.43 6.19
CA PRO A 107 10.17 17.92 6.93
C PRO A 107 8.87 17.17 6.56
N ALA A 108 7.95 17.05 7.52
CA ALA A 108 6.73 16.24 7.39
C ALA A 108 5.79 16.66 6.25
N TRP A 109 5.85 17.92 5.79
CA TRP A 109 5.05 18.38 4.64
C TRP A 109 5.35 17.59 3.37
N ARG A 110 6.55 17.03 3.22
CA ARG A 110 6.91 16.18 2.06
C ARG A 110 6.07 14.92 2.02
N ALA A 111 5.91 14.24 3.16
CA ALA A 111 5.06 13.06 3.27
C ALA A 111 3.59 13.43 3.00
N VAL A 112 3.12 14.58 3.49
CA VAL A 112 1.76 15.07 3.25
C VAL A 112 1.52 15.30 1.75
N LEU A 113 2.40 16.05 1.07
CA LEU A 113 2.24 16.31 -0.36
C LEU A 113 2.34 15.03 -1.19
N LEU A 114 3.29 14.16 -0.87
CA LEU A 114 3.45 12.89 -1.58
C LEU A 114 2.23 11.99 -1.36
N GLY A 115 1.67 11.91 -0.16
CA GLY A 115 0.45 11.16 0.12
C GLY A 115 -0.78 11.75 -0.56
N ALA A 116 -0.93 13.09 -0.52
CA ALA A 116 -2.04 13.80 -1.12
C ALA A 116 -2.09 13.68 -2.65
N VAL A 117 -0.94 13.47 -3.30
CA VAL A 117 -0.87 13.26 -4.76
C VAL A 117 -0.78 11.76 -5.10
N GLY A 118 0.14 11.04 -4.46
CA GLY A 118 0.42 9.64 -4.73
C GLY A 118 -0.72 8.70 -4.36
N GLY A 119 -1.44 8.98 -3.27
CA GLY A 119 -2.63 8.22 -2.87
C GLY A 119 -3.71 8.25 -3.96
N PRO A 120 -4.27 9.42 -4.31
CA PRO A 120 -5.28 9.53 -5.36
C PRO A 120 -4.81 8.99 -6.71
N LEU A 121 -3.55 9.24 -7.10
CA LEU A 121 -3.00 8.67 -8.34
C LEU A 121 -2.94 7.14 -8.32
N SER A 122 -2.60 6.54 -7.16
CA SER A 122 -2.59 5.09 -6.98
C SER A 122 -4.00 4.51 -7.13
N TYR A 123 -5.02 5.11 -6.51
CA TYR A 123 -6.41 4.65 -6.69
C TYR A 123 -6.91 4.87 -8.12
N TYR A 124 -6.59 6.01 -8.74
CA TYR A 124 -6.95 6.26 -10.13
C TYR A 124 -6.33 5.24 -11.08
N ALA A 125 -5.06 4.89 -10.88
CA ALA A 125 -4.40 3.82 -11.64
C ALA A 125 -5.06 2.46 -11.38
N GLY A 126 -5.38 2.14 -10.12
CA GLY A 126 -6.13 0.94 -9.75
C GLY A 126 -7.51 0.88 -10.39
N GLN A 127 -8.21 2.01 -10.48
CA GLN A 127 -9.51 2.13 -11.11
C GLN A 127 -9.44 1.88 -12.62
N ARG A 128 -8.44 2.47 -13.29
CA ARG A 128 -8.15 2.20 -14.72
C ARG A 128 -7.82 0.74 -15.00
N LEU A 129 -7.28 0.03 -14.01
CA LEU A 129 -6.98 -1.41 -14.09
C LEU A 129 -8.15 -2.29 -13.60
N GLY A 130 -9.28 -1.71 -13.19
CA GLY A 130 -10.47 -2.44 -12.76
C GLY A 130 -10.40 -3.07 -11.37
N ALA A 131 -9.49 -2.58 -10.51
CA ALA A 131 -9.34 -3.05 -9.13
C ALA A 131 -10.31 -2.38 -8.14
N VAL A 132 -10.70 -1.14 -8.42
CA VAL A 132 -11.66 -0.33 -7.65
C VAL A 132 -12.52 0.48 -8.61
N GLN A 133 -13.76 0.78 -8.26
CA GLN A 133 -14.57 1.77 -8.95
C GLN A 133 -14.86 2.94 -8.00
N PHE A 134 -15.02 4.14 -8.56
CA PHE A 134 -15.46 5.29 -7.78
C PHE A 134 -16.97 5.42 -7.89
N GLY A 135 -17.64 5.50 -6.74
CA GLY A 135 -19.07 5.76 -6.69
C GLY A 135 -19.40 7.22 -7.02
N PHE A 136 -20.70 7.56 -6.96
CA PHE A 136 -21.21 8.92 -7.20
C PHE A 136 -20.92 9.52 -8.59
N GLY A 137 -20.54 8.69 -9.58
CA GLY A 137 -20.21 9.14 -10.94
C GLY A 137 -18.86 9.85 -11.05
N LEU A 138 -17.95 9.58 -10.12
CA LEU A 138 -16.58 10.10 -10.06
C LEU A 138 -15.60 9.32 -10.96
#